data_AF-A0A7V5R228-F1
#
_entry.id   AF-A0A7V5R228-F1
#
_cell.length_a   1.000
_cell.length_b   1.000
_cell.length_c   1.000
_cell.angle_alpha   90.00
_cell.angle_beta   90.00
_cell.angle_gamma   90.00
#
_symmetry.space_group_name_H-M   'P 1'
#
loop_
_entity.id
_entity.type
_entity.pdbx_description
1 polymer ?
#
loop_
_entity_poly.entity_id
_entity_poly.type
_entity_poly.pdbx_seq_one_letter_code
_entity_poly.pdbx_strand_id
1 'polypeptide(L)'
;MNEIIILLVLLILSSGVLIYFIGAINSLIIALGNKHYVFALAILLFNPIAIVYCLINWEIAETQGKQLVIGLIISGSALVPCYIYYSKFYALIS
;
A
#
# COMPACT_ATOMS: atom_id res chain seq x y z
N MET A 1 -23.74 -1.98 -16.47
CA MET A 1 -23.10 -3.08 -15.72
C MET A 1 -21.58 -2.89 -15.61
N ASN A 2 -20.86 -2.55 -16.70
CA ASN A 2 -19.41 -2.32 -16.66
C ASN A 2 -18.98 -1.13 -15.78
N GLU A 3 -19.74 -0.04 -15.73
CA GLU A 3 -19.40 1.14 -14.92
C GLU A 3 -19.36 0.84 -13.41
N ILE A 4 -20.30 0.03 -12.91
CA ILE A 4 -20.34 -0.39 -11.51
C ILE A 4 -19.11 -1.23 -11.15
N ILE A 5 -18.67 -2.09 -12.06
CA ILE A 5 -17.47 -2.93 -11.87
C ILE A 5 -16.22 -2.05 -11.78
N ILE A 6 -16.10 -1.04 -12.64
CA ILE A 6 -14.98 -0.08 -12.59
C ILE A 6 -14.97 0.68 -11.26
N LEU A 7 -16.12 1.18 -10.82
CA LEU A 7 -16.24 1.88 -9.54
C LEU A 7 -15.84 0.98 -8.36
N LEU A 8 -16.25 -0.28 -8.36
CA LEU A 8 -15.85 -1.27 -7.37
C LEU A 8 -14.34 -1.52 -7.38
N VAL A 9 -13.73 -1.69 -8.56
CA VAL A 9 -12.28 -1.91 -8.69
C VAL A 9 -11.50 -0.68 -8.20
N LEU A 10 -11.94 0.53 -8.56
CA LEU A 10 -11.33 1.77 -8.08
C LEU A 10 -11.46 1.92 -6.57
N LEU A 11 -12.61 1.56 -5.99
CA LEU A 11 -12.83 1.62 -4.55
C LEU A 11 -11.89 0.65 -3.80
N ILE A 12 -11.74 -0.58 -4.30
CA ILE A 12 -10.83 -1.59 -3.73
C ILE A 12 -9.38 -1.13 -3.85
N LEU A 13 -8.99 -0.60 -5.01
CA LEU A 13 -7.65 -0.05 -5.22
C LEU A 13 -7.35 1.10 -4.24
N SER A 14 -8.29 2.04 -4.12
CA SER A 14 -8.15 3.24 -3.25
C SER A 14 -8.04 2.85 -1.77
N SER A 15 -8.88 1.92 -1.33
CA SER A 15 -8.86 1.42 0.05
C SER A 15 -7.58 0.64 0.36
N GLY A 16 -7.08 -0.18 -0.59
CA GLY A 16 -5.79 -0.86 -0.45
C GLY A 16 -4.63 0.12 -0.28
N VAL A 17 -4.59 1.17 -1.10
CA VAL A 17 -3.55 2.21 -1.02
C VAL A 17 -3.63 2.97 0.31
N LEU A 18 -4.83 3.28 0.79
CA LEU A 18 -5.03 3.92 2.09
C LEU A 18 -4.54 3.03 3.24
N ILE A 19 -4.85 1.73 3.24
CA ILE A 19 -4.39 0.80 4.27
C ILE A 19 -2.86 0.70 4.26
N TYR A 20 -2.25 0.64 3.07
CA TYR A 20 -0.80 0.65 2.92
C TYR A 20 -0.18 1.94 3.51
N PHE A 21 -0.76 3.09 3.18
CA PHE A 21 -0.30 4.40 3.66
C PHE A 21 -0.44 4.56 5.18
N ILE A 22 -1.55 4.08 5.77
CA ILE A 22 -1.76 4.07 7.22
C ILE A 22 -0.71 3.17 7.89
N GLY A 23 -0.42 2.00 7.32
CA GLY A 23 0.64 1.11 7.82
C GLY A 23 2.02 1.77 7.81
N ALA A 24 2.33 2.54 6.76
CA ALA A 24 3.57 3.30 6.66
C ALA A 24 3.68 4.42 7.71
N ILE A 25 2.61 5.20 7.90
CA ILE A 25 2.57 6.25 8.94
C ILE A 25 2.70 5.65 10.33
N ASN A 26 2.00 4.56 10.62
CA ASN A 26 2.09 3.91 11.93
C ASN A 26 3.50 3.38 12.19
N SER A 27 4.16 2.83 11.16
CA SER A 27 5.55 2.39 11.24
C SER A 27 6.50 3.56 11.51
N LEU A 28 6.26 4.71 10.89
CA LEU A 28 7.00 5.95 11.12
C LEU A 28 6.83 6.43 12.57
N ILE A 29 5.61 6.42 13.11
CA ILE A 29 5.32 6.83 14.49
C ILE A 29 6.04 5.93 15.50
N ILE A 30 6.07 4.62 15.26
CA ILE A 30 6.79 3.67 16.13
C ILE A 30 8.31 3.88 16.04
N ALA A 31 8.85 4.11 14.84
CA ALA A 31 10.26 4.42 14.65
C ALA A 31 10.66 5.71 15.39
N LEU A 32 9.82 6.76 15.36
CA LEU A 32 10.00 7.99 16.13
C LEU A 32 9.90 7.74 17.64
N GLY A 33 8.91 6.94 18.08
CA GLY A 33 8.70 6.61 19.49
C GLY A 33 9.87 5.84 20.12
N ASN A 34 10.52 4.97 19.35
CA ASN A 34 11.68 4.20 19.78
C ASN A 34 13.03 4.91 19.54
N LYS A 35 13.05 6.21 19.19
CA LYS A 35 14.26 7.00 18.87
C LYS A 35 15.07 6.47 17.66
N HIS A 36 14.46 5.68 16.78
CA HIS A 36 15.08 5.19 15.55
C HIS A 36 14.94 6.23 14.42
N TYR A 37 15.49 7.43 14.62
CA TYR A 37 15.30 8.59 13.74
C TYR A 37 15.79 8.37 12.30
N VAL A 38 16.84 7.57 12.11
CA VAL A 38 17.37 7.23 10.78
C VAL A 38 16.35 6.43 9.98
N PHE A 39 15.70 5.45 10.60
CA PHE A 39 14.64 4.68 9.96
C PHE A 39 13.40 5.54 9.73
N ALA A 40 13.06 6.43 10.66
CA ALA A 40 11.93 7.34 10.46
C ALA A 40 12.15 8.24 9.22
N LEU A 41 13.33 8.85 9.09
CA LEU A 41 13.67 9.66 7.92
C LEU A 41 13.67 8.84 6.63
N ALA A 42 14.18 7.60 6.69
CA ALA A 42 14.21 6.70 5.55
C ALA A 42 12.81 6.28 5.10
N ILE A 43 11.90 5.99 6.04
CA ILE A 43 10.48 5.69 5.76
C ILE A 43 9.78 6.88 5.11
N LEU A 44 10.07 8.10 5.57
CA LEU A 44 9.50 9.33 5.01
C LEU A 44 9.96 9.58 3.56
N LEU A 45 11.24 9.35 3.27
CA LEU A 45 11.83 9.53 1.94
C LEU A 45 11.47 8.39 0.99
N PHE A 46 11.43 7.17 1.49
CA PHE A 46 11.15 5.95 0.73
C PHE A 46 10.19 5.07 1.52
N ASN A 47 8.91 5.19 1.19
CA ASN A 47 7.83 4.37 1.72
C ASN A 47 8.10 2.84 1.76
N PRO A 48 8.73 2.20 0.75
CA PRO A 48 9.05 0.77 0.82
C PRO A 48 10.02 0.39 1.95
N ILE A 49 10.78 1.35 2.50
CA ILE A 49 11.67 1.11 3.66
C ILE A 49 10.86 0.79 4.93
N ALA A 50 9.58 1.19 5.00
CA ALA A 50 8.68 0.81 6.09
C ALA A 50 8.54 -0.71 6.22
N ILE A 51 8.52 -1.42 5.08
CA ILE A 51 8.44 -2.89 5.05
C ILE A 51 9.70 -3.49 5.65
N VAL A 52 10.87 -2.96 5.30
CA VAL A 52 12.16 -3.40 5.83
C VAL A 52 12.25 -3.14 7.33
N TYR A 53 11.80 -1.97 7.80
CA TYR A 53 11.76 -1.64 9.22
C TYR A 53 10.86 -2.59 10.01
N CYS A 54 9.67 -2.90 9.48
CA CYS A 54 8.73 -3.86 10.09
C CYS A 54 9.32 -5.27 10.15
N LEU A 55 10.04 -5.71 9.12
CA LEU A 55 10.71 -7.02 9.11
C LEU A 55 11.83 -7.11 10.16
N ILE A 56 12.61 -6.04 10.33
CA ILE A 56 13.69 -5.99 11.31
C ILE A 56 13.15 -5.92 12.75
N ASN A 57 12.09 -5.15 12.98
CA ASN A 57 11.52 -4.90 14.30
C ASN A 57 10.16 -5.58 14.48
N TRP A 58 10.05 -6.84 14.03
CA TRP A 58 8.76 -7.55 13.95
C TRP A 58 8.05 -7.66 15.31
N GLU A 59 8.78 -7.85 16.42
CA GLU A 59 8.17 -7.90 17.76
C GLU A 59 7.41 -6.62 18.15
N ILE A 60 7.82 -5.46 17.63
CA ILE A 60 7.26 -4.16 18.01
C ILE A 60 6.33 -3.63 16.90
N ALA A 61 6.59 -4.01 15.65
CA ALA A 61 5.96 -3.47 14.46
C ALA A 61 5.11 -4.51 13.67
N GLU A 62 4.76 -5.65 14.28
CA GLU A 62 4.02 -6.74 13.63
C GLU A 62 2.69 -6.26 13.02
N THR A 63 1.91 -5.50 13.79
CA THR A 63 0.57 -5.02 13.38
C THR A 63 0.66 -4.11 12.16
N GLN A 64 1.69 -3.26 12.10
CA GLN A 64 1.94 -2.30 11.04
C GLN A 64 2.49 -3.00 9.80
N GLY A 65 3.34 -4.01 10.00
CA GLY A 65 3.81 -4.91 8.93
C GLY A 65 2.64 -5.63 8.26
N LYS A 66 1.68 -6.14 9.04
CA LYS A 66 0.45 -6.74 8.50
C LYS A 66 -0.37 -5.72 7.71
N GLN A 67 -0.54 -4.49 8.19
CA GLN A 67 -1.24 -3.42 7.47
C GLN A 67 -0.58 -3.09 6.13
N LEU A 68 0.76 -2.98 6.10
CA LEU A 68 1.52 -2.75 4.88
C LEU A 68 1.32 -3.90 3.87
N VAL A 69 1.47 -5.15 4.30
CA VAL A 69 1.33 -6.32 3.43
C VAL A 69 -0.10 -6.48 2.91
N ILE A 70 -1.10 -6.32 3.78
CA ILE A 70 -2.52 -6.40 3.40
C ILE A 70 -2.87 -5.30 2.41
N GLY A 71 -2.45 -4.06 2.67
CA GLY A 71 -2.67 -2.94 1.74
C GLY A 71 -2.02 -3.19 0.38
N LEU A 72 -0.82 -3.77 0.35
CA LEU A 72 -0.11 -4.12 -0.88
C LEU A 72 -0.83 -5.22 -1.67
N ILE A 73 -1.32 -6.26 -0.99
CA ILE A 73 -2.07 -7.37 -1.61
C ILE A 73 -3.39 -6.87 -2.20
N ILE A 74 -4.14 -6.06 -1.45
CA ILE A 74 -5.41 -5.49 -1.91
C ILE A 74 -5.16 -4.61 -3.14
N SER A 75 -4.19 -3.70 -3.07
CA SER A 75 -3.84 -2.82 -4.18
C SER A 75 -3.36 -3.60 -5.40
N GLY A 76 -2.51 -4.62 -5.19
CA GLY A 76 -1.98 -5.48 -6.24
C GLY A 76 -3.05 -6.32 -6.93
N SER A 77 -4.01 -6.86 -6.17
CA SER A 77 -5.12 -7.64 -6.73
C SER A 77 -6.08 -6.79 -7.55
N ALA A 78 -6.27 -5.51 -7.21
CA ALA A 78 -7.08 -4.57 -7.98
C ALA A 78 -6.36 -4.01 -9.22
N LEU A 79 -5.02 -4.02 -9.26
CA LEU A 79 -4.22 -3.55 -10.40
C LEU A 79 -4.40 -4.44 -11.65
N VAL A 80 -4.51 -5.76 -11.48
CA VAL A 80 -4.68 -6.72 -12.60
C VAL A 80 -5.95 -6.45 -13.41
N PRO A 81 -7.16 -6.38 -12.81
CA PRO A 81 -8.37 -6.05 -13.57
C PRO A 81 -8.34 -4.61 -14.10
N CYS A 82 -7.72 -3.67 -13.39
CA CYS A 82 -7.58 -2.30 -13.85
C CYS A 82 -6.70 -2.21 -15.13
N TYR A 83 -5.59 -2.96 -15.18
CA TYR A 83 -4.71 -3.03 -16.34
C TYR A 83 -5.40 -3.66 -17.56
N ILE A 84 -6.13 -4.77 -17.35
CA ILE A 84 -6.91 -5.42 -18.41
C ILE A 84 -7.95 -4.44 -18.98
N TYR A 85 -8.65 -3.69 -18.11
CA TYR A 85 -9.64 -2.71 -18.56
C TYR A 85 -9.01 -1.56 -19.35
N TYR A 86 -7.87 -1.05 -18.87
CA TYR A 86 -7.13 0.02 -19.54
C TYR A 86 -6.62 -0.41 -20.93
N SER A 87 -6.10 -1.62 -21.07
CA SER A 87 -5.63 -2.16 -22.36
C SER A 87 -6.77 -2.30 -23.38
N LYS A 88 -7.95 -2.75 -22.95
CA LYS A 88 -9.14 -2.85 -23.82
C LYS A 88 -9.66 -1.49 -24.25
N PHE A 89 -9.58 -0.48 -23.39
CA PHE A 89 -10.00 0.88 -23.73
C PHE A 89 -9.08 1.50 -24.79
N TYR A 90 -7.76 1.33 -24.66
CA TYR A 90 -6.79 1.80 -25.66
C TYR A 90 -6.95 1.11 -27.02
N ALA A 91 -7.22 -0.19 -27.03
CA ALA A 91 -7.46 -0.96 -28.26
C ALA A 91 -8.76 -0.58 -29.00
N LEU A 92 -9.66 0.17 -28.36
CA LEU A 92 -10.92 0.63 -28.96
C LEU A 92 -10.81 2.04 -29.59
N ILE A 93 -9.73 2.76 -29.28
CA ILE A 93 -9.43 4.13 -29.74
C ILE A 93 -8.39 4.16 -30.87
N SER A 94 -7.64 3.07 -31.07
CA SER A 94 -6.67 2.87 -32.16
C SER A 94 -7.32 2.12 -33.32
#